data_AF-A0A3D5L397-F1
#
_entry.id   AF-A0A3D5L397-F1
#
_cell.length_a   1.000
_cell.length_b   1.000
_cell.length_c   1.000
_cell.angle_alpha   90.00
_cell.angle_beta   90.00
_cell.angle_gamma   90.00
#
_symmetry.space_group_name_H-M   'P 1'
#
loop_
_entity.id
_entity.type
_entity.pdbx_description
1 polymer ?
#
loop_
_entity_poly.entity_id
_entity_poly.type
_entity_poly.pdbx_seq_one_letter_code
_entity_poly.pdbx_strand_id
1 'polypeptide(L)' 'MQQKAIITVVGKDHVGIIARVCNFLAGKKINILDISQTIVSGYFNMMMVVD' A
#
# COMPACT_ATOMS: atom_id res chain seq x y z
N MET A 1 -3.93 4.34 -22.41
CA MET A 1 -4.18 4.76 -21.02
C MET A 1 -3.63 3.69 -20.10
N GLN A 2 -2.77 4.04 -19.13
CA GLN A 2 -2.37 3.06 -18.10
C GLN A 2 -3.58 2.82 -17.18
N GLN A 3 -3.85 1.55 -16.86
CA GLN A 3 -4.99 1.17 -16.02
C GLN A 3 -4.62 1.41 -14.57
N LYS A 4 -5.25 2.40 -13.93
CA LYS A 4 -5.03 2.68 -12.52
C LYS A 4 -5.81 1.70 -11.65
N ALA A 5 -5.21 1.29 -10.54
CA ALA A 5 -5.85 0.48 -9.52
C ALA A 5 -5.72 1.13 -8.14
N ILE A 6 -6.65 0.78 -7.25
CA ILE A 6 -6.60 1.15 -5.84
C ILE A 6 -6.29 -0.11 -5.03
N ILE A 7 -5.32 0.00 -4.13
CA ILE A 7 -4.97 -1.07 -3.19
C ILE A 7 -5.21 -0.56 -1.78
N THR A 8 -6.01 -1.29 -1.00
CA THR A 8 -6.23 -1.01 0.42
C THR A 8 -5.61 -2.14 1.26
N VAL A 9 -4.79 -1.76 2.23
CA VAL A 9 -4.16 -2.67 3.19
C VAL A 9 -4.68 -2.33 4.57
N VAL A 10 -5.30 -3.32 5.23
CA VAL A 10 -5.85 -3.18 6.59
C VAL A 10 -5.33 -4.32 7.44
N GLY A 11 -4.89 -4.03 8.66
CA GLY A 11 -4.45 -5.06 9.60
C GLY A 11 -3.96 -4.49 10.93
N LYS A 12 -3.55 -5.36 11.84
CA LYS A 12 -2.93 -4.93 13.09
C LYS A 12 -1.57 -4.29 12.80
N ASP A 13 -1.28 -3.15 13.41
CA ASP A 13 -0.03 -2.44 13.19
C ASP A 13 1.17 -3.28 13.66
N HIS A 14 2.19 -3.37 12.79
CA HIS A 14 3.45 -4.04 13.06
C HIS A 14 4.54 -3.58 12.08
N VAL A 15 5.80 -3.71 12.49
CA VAL A 15 6.94 -3.30 11.68
C VAL A 15 6.99 -4.08 10.37
N GLY A 16 7.16 -3.36 9.26
CA GLY A 16 7.46 -3.93 7.94
C GLY A 16 6.28 -4.08 6.98
N ILE A 17 5.07 -3.62 7.33
CA ILE A 17 3.91 -3.64 6.42
C ILE A 17 4.23 -2.94 5.09
N ILE A 18 4.69 -1.69 5.16
CA ILE A 18 5.02 -0.88 3.97
C ILE A 18 6.13 -1.55 3.17
N ALA A 19 7.21 -1.97 3.83
CA ALA A 19 8.34 -2.61 3.15
C ALA A 19 7.93 -3.87 2.38
N ARG A 20 7.09 -4.74 2.98
CA ARG A 20 6.58 -5.93 2.31
C ARG A 20 5.72 -5.60 1.10
N VAL A 21 4.79 -4.66 1.24
CA VAL A 21 3.87 -4.27 0.18
C VAL A 21 4.64 -3.61 -0.98
N CYS A 22 5.49 -2.63 -0.70
CA CYS A 22 6.29 -1.95 -1.71
C CYS A 22 7.26 -2.90 -2.43
N ASN A 23 7.90 -3.82 -1.73
CA ASN A 23 8.76 -4.83 -2.36
C ASN A 23 7.97 -5.75 -3.29
N PHE A 24 6.76 -6.16 -2.91
CA PHE A 24 5.89 -6.96 -3.77
C PHE A 24 5.49 -6.19 -5.04
N LEU A 25 5.07 -4.93 -4.92
CA LEU A 25 4.69 -4.09 -6.05
C LEU A 25 5.88 -3.82 -6.98
N ALA A 26 7.04 -3.48 -6.43
CA ALA A 26 8.27 -3.25 -7.19
C ALA A 26 8.70 -4.52 -7.96
N GLY A 27 8.61 -5.70 -7.34
CA GLY A 27 8.87 -6.98 -8.00
C GLY A 27 7.91 -7.28 -9.16
N LYS A 28 6.74 -6.66 -9.18
CA LYS A 28 5.75 -6.72 -10.27
C LYS A 28 5.84 -5.54 -11.24
N LYS A 29 6.79 -4.62 -11.04
CA LYS A 29 6.94 -3.37 -11.82
C LYS A 29 5.69 -2.49 -11.79
N ILE A 30 4.95 -2.53 -10.68
CA ILE A 30 3.79 -1.67 -10.44
C ILE A 30 4.30 -0.38 -9.79
N ASN A 31 3.88 0.75 -10.32
CA ASN A 31 4.29 2.06 -9.84
C ASN A 31 3.25 2.66 -8.89
N ILE A 32 3.70 3.34 -7.84
CA ILE A 32 2.82 3.96 -6.84
C ILE A 32 2.67 5.43 -7.22
N LEU A 33 1.46 5.82 -7.56
CA LEU A 33 1.11 7.18 -7.93
C LEU A 33 0.75 8.04 -6.72
N ASP A 34 0.10 7.43 -5.73
CA ASP A 34 -0.29 8.08 -4.48
C ASP A 34 -0.40 7.05 -3.35
N ILE A 35 -0.14 7.49 -2.13
CA ILE A 35 -0.19 6.67 -0.93
C ILE A 35 -0.66 7.51 0.26
N SER A 36 -1.67 7.00 0.98
CA SER A 36 -2.11 7.54 2.26
C SER A 36 -2.20 6.43 3.28
N GLN A 37 -1.77 6.71 4.51
CA GLN A 37 -1.80 5.74 5.61
C GLN A 37 -2.15 6.40 6.92
N THR A 38 -2.79 5.64 7.80
CA THR A 38 -3.12 6.05 9.16
C THR A 38 -3.13 4.85 10.10
N ILE A 39 -2.91 5.11 11.38
CA ILE A 39 -3.07 4.13 12.45
C ILE A 39 -4.29 4.54 13.28
N VAL A 40 -5.32 3.70 13.29
CA VAL A 40 -6.56 3.93 14.05
C VAL A 40 -6.73 2.80 15.05
N SER A 41 -6.71 3.13 16.34
CA SER A 41 -6.91 2.15 17.43
C SER A 41 -5.98 0.93 17.35
N GLY A 42 -4.72 1.12 16.93
CA GLY A 42 -3.74 0.05 16.77
C GLY A 42 -3.86 -0.77 15.49
N TYR A 43 -4.74 -0.38 14.56
CA TYR A 43 -4.84 -0.95 13.23
C TYR A 43 -4.22 -0.02 12.21
N PHE A 44 -3.37 -0.59 11.36
CA PHE A 44 -2.82 0.04 10.19
C PHE A 44 -3.85 0.02 9.06
N ASN A 45 -4.11 1.18 8.47
CA ASN A 45 -4.92 1.34 7.27
C ASN A 45 -4.13 2.16 6.25
N MET A 46 -3.96 1.62 5.04
CA MET A 46 -3.25 2.27 3.94
C MET A 46 -3.99 2.09 2.64
N MET A 47 -4.09 3.17 1.86
CA MET A 47 -4.64 3.21 0.52
C MET A 47 -3.55 3.67 -0.45
N MET A 48 -3.44 2.99 -1.58
CA MET A 48 -2.51 3.35 -2.65
C MET A 48 -3.26 3.46 -3.97
N VAL A 49 -2.88 4.43 -4.79
CA VAL A 49 -3.21 4.47 -6.21
C VAL A 49 -1.98 4.00 -6.97
N VAL A 50 -2.15 3.03 -7.87
CA VAL A 50 -1.05 2.41 -8.61
C VAL A 50 -1.36 2.31 -10.11
N ASP A 51 -0.32 2.13 -10.92
CA ASP A 51 -0.39 1.78 -12.36
C ASP A 51 0.64 0.72 -12.79
#